data_AF-A0A510Y6T5-F1
#
_entry.id   AF-A0A510Y6T5-F1
#
_cell.length_a   1.000
_cell.length_b   1.000
_cell.length_c   1.000
_cell.angle_alpha   90.00
_cell.angle_beta   90.00
_cell.angle_gamma   90.00
#
_symmetry.space_group_name_H-M   'P 1'
#
loop_
_entity.id
_entity.type
_entity.pdbx_description
1 polymer ?
#
loop_
_entity_poly.entity_id
_entity_poly.type
_entity_poly.pdbx_seq_one_letter_code
_entity_poly.pdbx_strand_id
1 'polypeptide(L)'
;MIEQLKRKNPGIKIMEVEDRAFNKFGKILKNFPVNDLPNSFIKDEIPENATIYLPSIDEWENTEFKQEIEKKFFGELPVQLGLCKGHNQYLNGFEFHKTSEVIVTATPLVLFIQTLQEVDLQQEVAAENTVAVFIPAFKAVEIYSTTLHLAPCKVIEDGFNSMIILPKGTNEELEYESREADEFLFKKNKWAIAHRDHQKFVDQNVPVKLVGENLKLNYR
;
A
#
# COMPACT_ATOMS: atom_id res chain seq x y z
N MET A 1 5.12 18.85 8.49
CA MET A 1 5.18 17.40 8.79
C MET A 1 6.33 16.74 8.06
N ILE A 2 6.41 16.81 6.73
CA ILE A 2 7.49 16.15 5.98
C ILE A 2 8.91 16.57 6.40
N GLU A 3 9.18 17.86 6.63
CA GLU A 3 10.52 18.29 7.06
C GLU A 3 10.96 17.67 8.39
N GLN A 4 10.01 17.40 9.29
CA GLN A 4 10.28 16.62 10.50
C GLN A 4 10.60 15.16 10.17
N LEU A 5 9.84 14.54 9.26
CA LEU A 5 10.11 13.16 8.81
C LEU A 5 11.51 13.07 8.19
N LYS A 6 11.88 13.98 7.28
CA LYS A 6 13.22 14.03 6.67
C LYS A 6 14.33 14.18 7.73
N ARG A 7 14.17 15.12 8.66
CA ARG A 7 15.14 15.35 9.75
C ARG A 7 15.33 14.13 10.66
N LYS A 8 14.27 13.38 10.93
CA LYS A 8 14.28 12.21 11.82
C LYS A 8 14.75 10.93 11.14
N ASN A 9 14.80 10.91 9.81
CA ASN A 9 15.16 9.74 9.01
C ASN A 9 16.24 10.10 7.98
N PRO A 10 17.44 10.54 8.41
CA PRO A 10 18.47 11.02 7.48
C PRO A 10 18.97 9.96 6.49
N GLY A 11 18.80 8.67 6.81
CA GLY A 11 19.14 7.55 5.92
C GLY A 11 18.03 7.12 4.96
N ILE A 12 16.84 7.72 5.03
CA ILE A 12 15.70 7.37 4.17
C ILE A 12 15.42 8.55 3.25
N LYS A 13 15.41 8.30 1.95
CA LYS A 13 14.94 9.31 0.98
C LYS A 13 13.43 9.45 1.13
N ILE A 14 12.96 10.60 1.61
CA ILE A 14 11.53 10.90 1.78
C ILE A 14 11.12 12.00 0.80
N MET A 15 10.12 11.72 -0.03
CA MET A 15 9.48 12.68 -0.95
C MET A 15 8.02 12.91 -0.60
N GLU A 16 7.46 14.03 -1.06
CA GLU A 16 6.00 14.25 -1.05
C GLU A 16 5.37 13.58 -2.27
N VAL A 17 4.12 13.18 -2.15
CA VAL A 17 3.36 12.67 -3.30
C VAL A 17 3.22 13.70 -4.42
N GLU A 18 3.25 15.00 -4.11
CA GLU A 18 3.25 16.09 -5.07
C GLU A 18 4.59 16.26 -5.82
N ASP A 19 5.68 15.65 -5.34
CA ASP A 19 6.98 15.74 -6.01
C ASP A 19 6.93 15.07 -7.38
N ARG A 20 7.51 15.72 -8.41
CA ARG A 20 7.56 15.17 -9.77
C ARG A 20 8.20 13.78 -9.84
N ALA A 21 9.09 13.46 -8.90
CA ALA A 21 9.73 12.15 -8.80
C ALA A 21 8.72 11.01 -8.53
N PHE A 22 7.56 11.31 -7.92
CA PHE A 22 6.51 10.32 -7.66
C PHE A 22 5.85 9.79 -8.94
N ASN A 23 5.88 10.55 -10.05
CA ASN A 23 5.24 10.17 -11.32
C ASN A 23 5.75 8.85 -11.92
N LYS A 24 6.93 8.39 -11.48
CA LYS A 24 7.46 7.08 -11.85
C LYS A 24 6.69 5.93 -11.20
N PHE A 25 6.15 6.16 -10.02
CA PHE A 25 5.56 5.15 -9.15
C PHE A 25 4.02 5.19 -9.14
N GLY A 26 3.45 6.34 -9.45
CA GLY A 26 2.02 6.55 -9.40
C GLY A 26 1.61 7.93 -9.86
N LYS A 27 0.36 8.31 -9.57
CA LYS A 27 -0.14 9.67 -9.80
C LYS A 27 -1.20 10.06 -8.77
N ILE A 28 -1.34 11.36 -8.54
CA ILE A 28 -2.45 11.91 -7.75
C ILE A 28 -3.72 11.92 -8.61
N LEU A 29 -4.81 11.39 -8.07
CA LEU A 29 -6.13 11.42 -8.70
C LEU A 29 -6.86 12.71 -8.32
N LYS A 30 -6.54 13.81 -9.02
CA LYS A 30 -7.04 15.17 -8.69
C LYS A 30 -8.56 15.32 -8.67
N ASN A 31 -9.26 14.54 -9.50
CA ASN A 31 -10.72 14.59 -9.61
C ASN A 31 -11.42 13.49 -8.80
N PHE A 32 -10.69 12.81 -7.90
CA PHE A 32 -11.28 11.81 -7.03
C PHE A 32 -12.28 12.46 -6.06
N PRO A 33 -13.47 11.88 -5.85
CA PRO A 33 -14.53 12.47 -5.02
C PRO A 33 -14.23 12.33 -3.52
N VAL A 34 -13.12 12.93 -3.05
CA VAL A 34 -12.69 12.85 -1.64
C VAL A 34 -13.70 13.42 -0.65
N ASN A 35 -14.58 14.32 -1.10
CA ASN A 35 -15.64 14.90 -0.27
C ASN A 35 -16.83 13.94 -0.06
N ASP A 36 -16.94 12.91 -0.90
CA ASP A 36 -18.03 11.92 -0.87
C ASP A 36 -17.59 10.63 -0.17
N LEU A 37 -16.43 10.64 0.51
CA LEU A 37 -15.92 9.50 1.24
C LEU A 37 -16.92 9.06 2.33
N PRO A 38 -17.13 7.75 2.52
CA PRO A 38 -18.03 7.24 3.55
C PRO A 38 -17.66 7.74 4.94
N ASN A 39 -18.66 8.20 5.72
CA ASN A 39 -18.43 8.56 7.12
C ASN A 39 -17.88 7.39 7.96
N SER A 40 -18.28 6.15 7.63
CA SER A 40 -17.75 4.94 8.27
C SER A 40 -16.28 4.68 7.93
N PHE A 41 -15.73 5.26 6.86
CA PHE A 41 -14.29 5.25 6.59
C PHE A 41 -13.55 6.33 7.39
N ILE A 42 -14.06 7.57 7.37
CA ILE A 42 -13.40 8.73 7.98
C ILE A 42 -13.32 8.60 9.50
N LYS A 43 -14.37 8.04 10.13
CA LYS A 43 -14.48 7.89 11.59
C LYS A 43 -14.08 6.50 12.09
N ASP A 44 -13.53 5.66 11.21
CA ASP A 44 -13.15 4.30 11.55
C ASP A 44 -12.02 4.29 12.58
N GLU A 45 -12.21 3.57 13.69
CA GLU A 45 -11.24 3.52 14.78
C GLU A 45 -9.99 2.71 14.37
N ILE A 46 -8.81 3.24 14.67
CA ILE A 46 -7.55 2.57 14.39
C ILE A 46 -7.19 1.67 15.58
N PRO A 47 -6.88 0.37 15.35
CA PRO A 47 -6.59 -0.56 16.43
C PRO A 47 -5.21 -0.30 17.04
N GLU A 48 -5.11 -0.14 18.36
CA GLU A 48 -3.87 0.31 19.05
C GLU A 48 -2.58 -0.49 18.75
N ASN A 49 -2.69 -1.78 18.44
CA ASN A 49 -1.54 -2.69 18.35
C ASN A 49 -1.59 -3.67 17.17
N ALA A 50 -2.26 -3.31 16.07
CA ALA A 50 -2.35 -4.18 14.91
C ALA A 50 -2.32 -3.41 13.60
N THR A 51 -2.02 -4.13 12.51
CA THR A 51 -2.37 -3.71 11.15
C THR A 51 -3.49 -4.62 10.66
N ILE A 52 -4.64 -4.01 10.38
CA ILE A 52 -5.82 -4.68 9.84
C ILE A 52 -5.88 -4.38 8.35
N TYR A 53 -6.08 -5.44 7.57
CA TYR A 53 -6.41 -5.36 6.17
C TYR A 53 -7.72 -6.10 5.94
N LEU A 54 -8.69 -5.41 5.33
CA LEU A 54 -9.95 -6.01 4.88
C LEU A 54 -10.07 -5.73 3.38
N PRO A 55 -10.16 -6.77 2.53
CA PRO A 55 -10.19 -6.58 1.08
C PRO A 55 -11.50 -5.92 0.60
N SER A 56 -12.58 -6.02 1.37
CA SER A 56 -13.89 -5.47 1.04
C SER A 56 -14.63 -5.14 2.33
N ILE A 57 -15.37 -4.05 2.34
CA ILE A 57 -16.28 -3.65 3.42
C ILE A 57 -17.70 -3.68 2.89
N ASP A 58 -18.55 -4.54 3.44
CA ASP A 58 -19.91 -4.79 2.95
C ASP A 58 -20.75 -3.50 2.83
N GLU A 59 -20.57 -2.57 3.75
CA GLU A 59 -21.26 -1.26 3.75
C GLU A 59 -20.90 -0.39 2.54
N TRP A 60 -19.73 -0.59 1.93
CA TRP A 60 -19.21 0.21 0.81
C TRP A 60 -19.50 -0.42 -0.55
N GLU A 61 -19.79 -1.73 -0.58
CA GLU A 61 -19.91 -2.53 -1.80
C GLU A 61 -21.16 -2.22 -2.65
N ASN A 62 -22.19 -1.61 -2.07
CA ASN A 62 -23.45 -1.27 -2.75
C ASN A 62 -23.76 0.23 -2.67
N THR A 63 -22.74 1.08 -2.86
CA THR A 63 -22.87 2.55 -2.76
C THR A 63 -22.78 3.24 -4.13
N GLU A 64 -23.39 4.42 -4.24
CA GLU A 64 -23.21 5.29 -5.43
C GLU A 64 -21.75 5.72 -5.57
N PHE A 65 -21.05 5.93 -4.45
CA PHE A 65 -19.62 6.20 -4.41
C PHE A 65 -18.82 5.13 -5.15
N LYS A 66 -19.03 3.84 -4.83
CA LYS A 66 -18.37 2.74 -5.54
C LYS A 66 -18.70 2.73 -7.04
N GLN A 67 -19.97 2.89 -7.40
CA GLN A 67 -20.37 2.91 -8.81
C GLN A 67 -19.70 4.05 -9.59
N GLU A 68 -19.53 5.21 -8.95
CA GLU A 68 -18.77 6.31 -9.51
C GLU A 68 -17.30 5.95 -9.72
N ILE A 69 -16.68 5.28 -8.74
CA ILE A 69 -15.28 4.83 -8.83
C ILE A 69 -15.10 3.85 -9.99
N GLU A 70 -15.96 2.85 -10.11
CA GLU A 70 -15.94 1.87 -11.21
C GLU A 70 -16.01 2.58 -12.57
N LYS A 71 -16.99 3.46 -12.76
CA LYS A 71 -17.21 4.17 -14.04
C LYS A 71 -16.08 5.13 -14.39
N LYS A 72 -15.61 5.93 -13.44
CA LYS A 72 -14.70 7.06 -13.72
C LYS A 72 -13.22 6.70 -13.60
N PHE A 73 -12.86 5.72 -12.77
CA PHE A 73 -11.46 5.43 -12.44
C PHE A 73 -11.02 4.02 -12.87
N PHE A 74 -11.93 3.07 -13.01
CA PHE A 74 -11.63 1.69 -13.40
C PHE A 74 -12.25 1.28 -14.75
N GLY A 75 -12.85 2.22 -15.48
CA GLY A 75 -13.39 1.96 -16.82
C GLY A 75 -14.48 0.89 -16.83
N GLU A 76 -15.41 0.98 -15.87
CA GLU A 76 -16.54 0.06 -15.69
C GLU A 76 -16.16 -1.35 -15.18
N LEU A 77 -14.88 -1.61 -14.92
CA LEU A 77 -14.47 -2.86 -14.27
C LEU A 77 -14.95 -2.90 -12.82
N PRO A 78 -15.43 -4.06 -12.35
CA PRO A 78 -15.87 -4.22 -10.97
C PRO A 78 -14.67 -4.08 -10.02
N VAL A 79 -14.86 -3.29 -8.96
CA VAL A 79 -13.87 -3.13 -7.89
C VAL A 79 -14.37 -3.66 -6.56
N GLN A 80 -13.47 -3.74 -5.60
CA GLN A 80 -13.76 -3.89 -4.18
C GLN A 80 -13.22 -2.68 -3.41
N LEU A 81 -13.97 -2.22 -2.42
CA LEU A 81 -13.55 -1.13 -1.53
C LEU A 81 -13.23 -1.73 -0.16
N GLY A 82 -11.92 -1.86 0.10
CA GLY A 82 -11.38 -2.36 1.35
C GLY A 82 -10.67 -1.28 2.16
N LEU A 83 -10.02 -1.69 3.24
CA LEU A 83 -9.18 -0.80 4.05
C LEU A 83 -7.90 -1.47 4.50
N CYS A 84 -6.90 -0.64 4.76
CA CYS A 84 -5.70 -0.97 5.51
C CYS A 84 -5.50 0.11 6.58
N LYS A 85 -5.46 -0.30 7.85
CA LYS A 85 -5.29 0.62 8.98
C LYS A 85 -4.40 0.00 10.07
N GLY A 86 -3.71 0.84 10.83
CA GLY A 86 -2.90 0.36 11.96
C GLY A 86 -1.73 1.26 12.33
N HIS A 87 -0.71 0.65 12.95
CA HIS A 87 0.46 1.38 13.48
C HIS A 87 1.81 0.90 12.96
N ASN A 88 1.86 0.31 11.76
CA ASN A 88 3.12 -0.11 11.15
C ASN A 88 4.11 1.06 11.05
N GLN A 89 5.40 0.75 11.22
CA GLN A 89 6.52 1.69 11.10
C GLN A 89 7.68 1.10 10.29
N TYR A 90 7.56 -0.13 9.81
CA TYR A 90 8.66 -0.85 9.19
C TYR A 90 8.35 -1.17 7.73
N LEU A 91 9.41 -1.25 6.92
CA LEU A 91 9.33 -1.68 5.53
C LEU A 91 8.73 -3.09 5.40
N ASN A 92 9.24 -4.06 6.18
CA ASN A 92 8.79 -5.44 6.31
C ASN A 92 8.81 -6.33 5.04
N GLY A 93 8.67 -5.75 3.86
CA GLY A 93 8.55 -6.49 2.61
C GLY A 93 8.01 -5.61 1.50
N PHE A 94 7.74 -6.23 0.38
CA PHE A 94 7.07 -5.60 -0.75
C PHE A 94 6.02 -6.55 -1.33
N GLU A 95 4.90 -5.98 -1.75
CA GLU A 95 3.91 -6.60 -2.62
C GLU A 95 3.73 -5.80 -3.90
N PHE A 96 3.16 -6.45 -4.91
CA PHE A 96 2.72 -5.83 -6.14
C PHE A 96 1.57 -6.62 -6.77
N HIS A 97 0.80 -5.96 -7.61
CA HIS A 97 -0.37 -6.52 -8.32
C HIS A 97 -0.17 -6.34 -9.83
N LYS A 98 -0.85 -7.14 -10.67
CA LYS A 98 -0.79 -6.92 -12.14
C LYS A 98 -1.64 -5.73 -12.58
N THR A 99 -2.40 -5.14 -11.67
CA THR A 99 -3.23 -3.95 -11.87
C THR A 99 -2.78 -2.85 -10.92
N SER A 100 -3.07 -1.59 -11.27
CA SER A 100 -2.83 -0.48 -10.32
C SER A 100 -3.71 -0.62 -9.07
N GLU A 101 -3.21 -0.10 -7.96
CA GLU A 101 -3.95 0.07 -6.70
C GLU A 101 -4.33 1.54 -6.52
N VAL A 102 -5.58 1.83 -6.15
CA VAL A 102 -5.95 3.18 -5.71
C VAL A 102 -6.00 3.22 -4.18
N ILE A 103 -5.17 4.08 -3.59
CA ILE A 103 -5.08 4.30 -2.15
C ILE A 103 -5.69 5.66 -1.84
N VAL A 104 -6.65 5.69 -0.91
CA VAL A 104 -7.25 6.92 -0.39
C VAL A 104 -6.97 7.04 1.09
N THR A 105 -6.49 8.20 1.55
CA THR A 105 -6.04 8.40 2.93
C THR A 105 -7.09 9.11 3.78
N ALA A 106 -7.45 8.57 4.95
CA ALA A 106 -8.21 9.31 5.98
C ALA A 106 -7.26 10.06 6.94
N THR A 107 -6.07 9.50 7.17
CA THR A 107 -4.99 10.09 7.96
C THR A 107 -3.74 10.24 7.09
N PRO A 108 -2.79 11.13 7.41
CA PRO A 108 -1.53 11.15 6.68
C PRO A 108 -0.76 9.83 6.92
N LEU A 109 0.02 9.40 5.94
CA LEU A 109 0.80 8.17 6.00
C LEU A 109 2.06 8.25 5.13
N VAL A 110 2.92 7.24 5.25
CA VAL A 110 4.07 7.03 4.35
C VAL A 110 4.00 5.66 3.72
N LEU A 111 4.25 5.56 2.42
CA LEU A 111 4.52 4.30 1.72
C LEU A 111 6.01 4.17 1.47
N PHE A 112 6.59 3.02 1.82
CA PHE A 112 7.88 2.61 1.30
C PHE A 112 7.69 1.97 -0.06
N ILE A 113 8.50 2.37 -1.04
CA ILE A 113 8.34 1.95 -2.43
C ILE A 113 9.66 1.65 -3.14
N GLN A 114 9.56 0.70 -4.09
CA GLN A 114 10.53 0.41 -5.15
C GLN A 114 9.77 0.13 -6.46
N THR A 115 10.45 -0.26 -7.53
CA THR A 115 9.81 -0.52 -8.83
C THR A 115 10.36 -1.78 -9.49
N LEU A 116 9.48 -2.52 -10.19
CA LEU A 116 9.81 -3.79 -10.83
C LEU A 116 10.91 -3.64 -11.89
N GLN A 117 11.08 -2.44 -12.44
CA GLN A 117 12.12 -2.12 -13.42
C GLN A 117 13.52 -1.96 -12.80
N GLU A 118 13.61 -1.79 -11.47
CA GLU A 118 14.87 -1.58 -10.75
C GLU A 118 15.26 -2.75 -9.85
N VAL A 119 14.42 -3.78 -9.78
CA VAL A 119 14.67 -4.97 -8.96
C VAL A 119 14.68 -6.20 -9.84
N ASP A 120 15.53 -7.15 -9.50
CA ASP A 120 15.44 -8.52 -9.99
C ASP A 120 14.99 -9.41 -8.83
N LEU A 121 13.72 -9.83 -8.85
CA LEU A 121 13.13 -10.63 -7.77
C LEU A 121 13.78 -12.02 -7.64
N GLN A 122 14.42 -12.52 -8.71
CA GLN A 122 15.16 -13.79 -8.65
C GLN A 122 16.42 -13.66 -7.79
N GLN A 123 16.96 -12.45 -7.66
CA GLN A 123 18.10 -12.10 -6.81
C GLN A 123 17.65 -11.48 -5.48
N GLU A 124 18.62 -11.04 -4.68
CA GLU A 124 18.35 -10.26 -3.48
C GLU A 124 17.96 -8.82 -3.84
N VAL A 125 16.92 -8.31 -3.17
CA VAL A 125 16.42 -6.95 -3.31
C VAL A 125 16.93 -6.14 -2.12
N ALA A 126 17.67 -5.07 -2.40
CA ALA A 126 18.33 -4.28 -1.37
C ALA A 126 17.37 -3.25 -0.74
N ALA A 127 17.18 -3.30 0.58
CA ALA A 127 16.28 -2.41 1.31
C ALA A 127 16.72 -0.93 1.24
N GLU A 128 18.02 -0.66 1.13
CA GLU A 128 18.57 0.70 1.02
C GLU A 128 18.15 1.47 -0.24
N ASN A 129 17.70 0.76 -1.29
CA ASN A 129 17.20 1.39 -2.53
C ASN A 129 15.75 1.88 -2.39
N THR A 130 15.13 1.62 -1.25
CA THR A 130 13.76 2.03 -0.95
C THR A 130 13.65 3.54 -0.82
N VAL A 131 12.59 4.10 -1.41
CA VAL A 131 12.18 5.50 -1.19
C VAL A 131 10.90 5.51 -0.38
N ALA A 132 10.72 6.51 0.48
CA ALA A 132 9.48 6.76 1.21
C ALA A 132 8.70 7.91 0.57
N VAL A 133 7.39 7.72 0.39
CA VAL A 133 6.47 8.75 -0.11
C VAL A 133 5.50 9.13 0.99
N PHE A 134 5.55 10.40 1.40
CA PHE A 134 4.57 10.98 2.30
C PHE A 134 3.30 11.35 1.53
N ILE A 135 2.16 10.85 2.00
CA ILE A 135 0.84 11.14 1.45
C ILE A 135 0.02 11.84 2.54
N PRO A 136 -0.41 13.11 2.33
CA PRO A 136 -1.31 13.80 3.25
C PRO A 136 -2.64 13.07 3.43
N ALA A 137 -3.38 13.41 4.49
CA ALA A 137 -4.77 12.97 4.64
C ALA A 137 -5.65 13.53 3.51
N PHE A 138 -6.75 12.83 3.23
CA PHE A 138 -7.76 13.18 2.24
C PHE A 138 -7.18 13.35 0.83
N LYS A 139 -6.28 12.43 0.46
CA LYS A 139 -5.69 12.32 -0.87
C LYS A 139 -5.99 10.96 -1.46
N ALA A 140 -6.25 10.93 -2.76
CA ALA A 140 -6.35 9.72 -3.55
C ALA A 140 -5.17 9.63 -4.52
N VAL A 141 -4.49 8.49 -4.53
CA VAL A 141 -3.36 8.20 -5.40
C VAL A 141 -3.59 6.89 -6.11
N GLU A 142 -3.17 6.81 -7.37
CA GLU A 142 -2.98 5.54 -8.05
C GLU A 142 -1.52 5.14 -7.89
N ILE A 143 -1.27 3.95 -7.38
CA ILE A 143 0.02 3.27 -7.37
C ILE A 143 0.04 2.33 -8.58
N TYR A 144 0.99 2.53 -9.49
CA TYR A 144 1.06 1.72 -10.70
C TYR A 144 1.41 0.27 -10.40
N SER A 145 0.95 -0.66 -11.25
CA SER A 145 1.25 -2.10 -11.13
C SER A 145 2.74 -2.44 -11.14
N THR A 146 3.59 -1.51 -11.57
CA THR A 146 5.04 -1.63 -11.58
C THR A 146 5.71 -1.18 -10.28
N THR A 147 4.93 -0.71 -9.31
CA THR A 147 5.43 -0.16 -8.04
C THR A 147 5.25 -1.17 -6.92
N LEU A 148 6.38 -1.54 -6.33
CA LEU A 148 6.42 -2.37 -5.14
C LEU A 148 6.12 -1.50 -3.93
N HIS A 149 5.22 -1.95 -3.07
CA HIS A 149 4.86 -1.27 -1.82
C HIS A 149 4.31 -2.29 -0.82
N LEU A 150 4.08 -1.91 0.44
CA LEU A 150 3.39 -2.76 1.42
C LEU A 150 2.54 -1.86 2.33
N ALA A 151 1.93 -2.43 3.37
CA ALA A 151 1.16 -1.72 4.38
C ALA A 151 1.82 -0.39 4.78
N PRO A 152 1.08 0.73 4.75
CA PRO A 152 1.61 2.05 5.08
C PRO A 152 2.28 2.13 6.45
N CYS A 153 3.14 3.12 6.61
CA CYS A 153 3.69 3.52 7.89
C CYS A 153 2.94 4.71 8.47
N LYS A 154 2.67 4.68 9.78
CA LYS A 154 2.07 5.81 10.49
C LYS A 154 3.04 6.98 10.61
N VAL A 155 2.49 8.20 10.59
CA VAL A 155 3.24 9.45 10.79
C VAL A 155 2.67 10.32 11.91
N ILE A 156 1.63 9.84 12.58
CA ILE A 156 1.00 10.40 13.77
C ILE A 156 0.77 9.27 14.78
N GLU A 157 0.61 9.61 16.06
CA GLU A 157 0.46 8.59 17.12
C GLU A 157 -0.74 7.68 16.91
N ASP A 158 -1.87 8.27 16.53
CA ASP A 158 -3.17 7.62 16.28
C ASP A 158 -3.11 6.53 15.20
N GLY A 159 -2.05 6.48 14.39
CA GLY A 159 -1.84 5.47 13.36
C GLY A 159 -2.14 5.96 11.96
N PHE A 160 -2.38 5.02 11.05
CA PHE A 160 -2.85 5.30 9.70
C PHE A 160 -4.19 4.62 9.42
N ASN A 161 -5.01 5.23 8.57
CA ASN A 161 -6.21 4.65 7.99
C ASN A 161 -6.29 5.01 6.50
N SER A 162 -6.38 3.97 5.67
CA SER A 162 -6.44 4.09 4.22
C SER A 162 -7.50 3.16 3.63
N MET A 163 -8.27 3.66 2.66
CA MET A 163 -9.14 2.86 1.82
C MET A 163 -8.30 2.33 0.66
N ILE A 164 -8.44 1.04 0.40
CA ILE A 164 -7.73 0.32 -0.66
C ILE A 164 -8.75 -0.08 -1.70
N ILE A 165 -8.58 0.38 -2.93
CA ILE A 165 -9.50 0.11 -4.03
C ILE A 165 -8.74 -0.64 -5.12
N LEU A 166 -9.21 -1.87 -5.38
CA LEU A 166 -8.60 -2.82 -6.29
C LEU A 166 -9.68 -3.51 -7.14
N PRO A 167 -9.32 -4.09 -8.30
CA PRO A 167 -10.23 -4.97 -9.02
C PRO A 167 -10.76 -6.08 -8.13
N LYS A 168 -12.06 -6.38 -8.26
CA LYS A 168 -12.76 -7.34 -7.40
C LYS A 168 -12.06 -8.71 -7.44
N GLY A 169 -11.81 -9.27 -6.26
CA GLY A 169 -11.14 -10.56 -6.07
C GLY A 169 -9.64 -10.48 -5.82
N THR A 170 -9.05 -9.28 -5.86
CA THR A 170 -7.63 -9.08 -5.52
C THR A 170 -7.41 -9.34 -4.02
N ASN A 171 -6.23 -9.88 -3.66
CA ASN A 171 -5.84 -10.22 -2.29
C ASN A 171 -6.66 -11.35 -1.62
N GLU A 172 -7.57 -12.02 -2.33
CA GLU A 172 -8.22 -13.25 -1.87
C GLU A 172 -7.30 -14.48 -2.00
N GLU A 173 -7.64 -15.57 -1.31
CA GLU A 173 -6.91 -16.83 -1.41
C GLU A 173 -6.93 -17.41 -2.83
N LEU A 174 -5.83 -18.05 -3.23
CA LEU A 174 -5.76 -18.74 -4.51
C LEU A 174 -6.70 -19.95 -4.50
N GLU A 175 -7.48 -20.11 -5.57
CA GLU A 175 -8.34 -21.30 -5.74
C GLU A 175 -7.56 -22.52 -6.26
N TYR A 176 -6.41 -22.29 -6.87
CA TYR A 176 -5.56 -23.31 -7.49
C TYR A 176 -4.12 -23.14 -7.01
N GLU A 177 -3.44 -24.26 -6.74
CA GLU A 177 -1.99 -24.24 -6.52
C GLU A 177 -1.29 -23.81 -7.80
N SER A 178 -0.84 -22.55 -7.81
CA SER A 178 -0.28 -21.87 -8.98
C SER A 178 1.11 -21.29 -8.72
N ARG A 179 1.67 -21.56 -7.54
CA ARG A 179 3.02 -21.13 -7.14
C ARG A 179 4.14 -21.79 -7.95
N GLU A 180 3.84 -22.87 -8.68
CA GLU A 180 4.80 -23.54 -9.56
C GLU A 180 5.26 -22.66 -10.73
N ALA A 181 4.38 -21.77 -11.22
CA ALA A 181 4.70 -20.91 -12.36
C ALA A 181 5.47 -19.64 -11.96
N ASP A 182 5.29 -19.18 -10.72
CA ASP A 182 5.90 -17.97 -10.19
C ASP A 182 5.96 -18.07 -8.65
N GLU A 183 7.16 -18.21 -8.10
CA GLU A 183 7.38 -18.42 -6.66
C GLU A 183 6.92 -17.23 -5.80
N PHE A 184 6.79 -16.03 -6.39
CA PHE A 184 6.36 -14.83 -5.65
C PHE A 184 4.84 -14.71 -5.56
N LEU A 185 4.08 -15.53 -6.29
CA LEU A 185 2.61 -15.50 -6.27
C LEU A 185 2.10 -15.87 -4.89
N PHE A 186 1.50 -14.90 -4.21
CA PHE A 186 1.07 -15.06 -2.82
C PHE A 186 -0.44 -15.23 -2.71
N LYS A 187 -1.21 -14.38 -3.40
CA LYS A 187 -2.68 -14.35 -3.40
C LYS A 187 -3.22 -13.96 -4.78
N LYS A 188 -4.54 -14.01 -5.00
CA LYS A 188 -5.16 -13.57 -6.26
C LYS A 188 -4.68 -12.15 -6.61
N ASN A 189 -4.10 -12.01 -7.80
CA ASN A 189 -3.54 -10.76 -8.31
C ASN A 189 -2.53 -10.09 -7.35
N LYS A 190 -1.79 -10.86 -6.53
CA LYS A 190 -0.83 -10.33 -5.55
C LYS A 190 0.42 -11.21 -5.45
N TRP A 191 1.57 -10.59 -5.65
CA TRP A 191 2.88 -11.19 -5.47
C TRP A 191 3.59 -10.49 -4.32
N ALA A 192 4.48 -11.19 -3.61
CA ALA A 192 5.16 -10.62 -2.46
C ALA A 192 6.57 -11.17 -2.25
N ILE A 193 7.41 -10.34 -1.66
CA ILE A 193 8.70 -10.70 -1.06
C ILE A 193 8.76 -10.16 0.37
N ALA A 194 9.46 -10.88 1.24
CA ALA A 194 9.56 -10.55 2.65
C ALA A 194 10.97 -10.07 3.03
N HIS A 195 11.03 -9.17 4.01
CA HIS A 195 12.22 -9.05 4.83
C HIS A 195 12.22 -10.19 5.86
N ARG A 196 13.40 -10.71 6.22
CA ARG A 196 13.56 -11.82 7.18
C ARG A 196 12.93 -11.57 8.56
N ASP A 197 12.80 -10.30 8.94
CA ASP A 197 12.23 -9.89 10.24
C ASP A 197 10.70 -9.83 10.22
N HIS A 198 10.05 -9.93 9.06
CA HIS A 198 8.60 -9.94 8.98
C HIS A 198 8.05 -11.35 9.22
N GLN A 199 7.95 -11.74 10.49
CA GLN A 199 7.58 -13.10 10.89
C GLN A 199 6.29 -13.60 10.24
N LYS A 200 5.25 -12.76 10.14
CA LYS A 200 3.98 -13.15 9.47
C LYS A 200 4.18 -13.61 8.03
N PHE A 201 5.01 -12.90 7.25
CA PHE A 201 5.29 -13.30 5.86
C PHE A 201 6.19 -14.53 5.80
N VAL A 202 7.18 -14.62 6.69
CA VAL A 202 8.06 -15.79 6.80
C VAL A 202 7.26 -17.06 7.11
N ASP A 203 6.35 -17.00 8.10
CA ASP A 203 5.48 -18.12 8.49
C ASP A 203 4.51 -18.52 7.38
N GLN A 204 4.20 -17.60 6.46
CA GLN A 204 3.34 -17.82 5.30
C GLN A 204 4.11 -18.29 4.05
N ASN A 205 5.41 -18.59 4.20
CA ASN A 205 6.32 -19.00 3.12
C ASN A 205 6.39 -17.97 1.98
N VAL A 206 6.29 -16.67 2.29
CA VAL A 206 6.61 -15.61 1.31
C VAL A 206 8.12 -15.62 1.09
N PRO A 207 8.62 -15.59 -0.16
CA PRO A 207 10.07 -15.61 -0.43
C PRO A 207 10.81 -14.47 0.27
N VAL A 208 11.84 -14.83 1.06
CA VAL A 208 12.70 -13.86 1.76
C VAL A 208 13.77 -13.37 0.79
N LYS A 209 13.44 -12.33 0.02
CA LYS A 209 14.34 -11.71 -0.97
C LYS A 209 14.77 -10.30 -0.58
N LEU A 210 14.07 -9.63 0.34
CA LEU A 210 14.42 -8.28 0.77
C LEU A 210 15.51 -8.34 1.84
N VAL A 211 16.69 -7.82 1.52
CA VAL A 211 17.90 -7.87 2.35
C VAL A 211 18.34 -6.47 2.79
N GLY A 212 19.19 -6.40 3.82
CA GLY A 212 19.65 -5.14 4.42
C GLY A 212 18.98 -4.86 5.77
N GLU A 213 18.95 -3.60 6.18
CA GLU A 213 18.22 -3.19 7.39
C GLU A 213 16.71 -3.11 7.11
N ASN A 214 15.88 -3.66 8.00
CA ASN A 214 14.43 -3.44 7.95
C ASN A 214 14.13 -1.98 8.31
N LEU A 215 14.04 -1.14 7.28
CA LEU A 215 13.89 0.31 7.44
C LEU A 215 12.73 0.64 8.37
N LYS A 216 13.03 1.42 9.41
CA LYS A 216 12.05 1.93 10.36
C LYS A 216 11.82 3.42 10.14
N LEU A 217 10.56 3.80 9.94
CA LEU A 217 10.14 5.19 9.89
C LEU A 217 9.98 5.78 11.31
N ASN A 218 10.82 6.76 11.62
CA ASN A 218 10.75 7.55 12.85
C ASN A 218 9.91 8.81 12.61
N TYR A 219 8.67 8.82 13.07
CA TYR A 219 7.79 9.99 12.97
C TYR A 219 7.85 10.92 14.20
N ARG A 220 8.29 10.37 15.34
CA ARG A 220 8.38 11.06 16.64
C ARG A 220 9.79 11.19 17.17
#